data_AF-A0A9W4IKN1-F1
#
_entry.id   AF-A0A9W4IKN1-F1
#
_cell.length_a   1.000
_cell.length_b   1.000
_cell.length_c   1.000
_cell.angle_alpha   90.00
_cell.angle_beta   90.00
_cell.angle_gamma   90.00
#
_symmetry.space_group_name_H-M   'P 1'
#
loop_
_entity.id
_entity.type
_entity.pdbx_description
1 polymer ?
#
loop_
_entity_poly.entity_id
_entity_poly.type
_entity_poly.pdbx_seq_one_letter_code
_entity_poly.pdbx_strand_id
1 'polypeptide(L)'
;MAFSPSKSRETTLNIDPHCDNDGFLISTLRAGGPELTSLPAFHKPVSREYRRTTHTEQLSEQRELEEEVRKILGELGINQRINVDIVGRYSMVRPEPAPIPTVPVVFADPLPIDKLIHETLLRRPHCHPISKSDPICPIWGRICGQILTDCNIQQWSGVSYWRYGTDDVPDNNPMTVIMSLLESAQGSFAKDLQWIRGILEANELEDIDILFMRDETVRL
;
A
#
# COMPACT_ATOMS: atom_id res chain seq x y z
N MET A 1 -42.65 23.88 9.06
CA MET A 1 -42.23 22.53 8.66
C MET A 1 -40.74 22.43 8.87
N ALA A 2 -40.31 21.46 9.68
CA ALA A 2 -38.92 21.29 10.09
C ALA A 2 -38.11 20.61 8.97
N PHE A 3 -36.93 21.14 8.69
CA PHE A 3 -35.91 20.46 7.88
C PHE A 3 -35.20 19.44 8.78
N SER A 4 -35.36 18.16 8.46
CA SER A 4 -34.49 17.09 8.99
C SER A 4 -33.26 16.99 8.10
N PRO A 5 -32.04 17.16 8.64
CA PRO A 5 -30.84 16.77 7.92
C PRO A 5 -30.77 15.24 7.87
N SER A 6 -30.66 14.69 6.67
CA SER A 6 -30.37 13.27 6.44
C SER A 6 -29.06 12.91 7.13
N LYS A 7 -29.13 11.89 7.99
CA LYS A 7 -28.00 11.34 8.74
C LYS A 7 -26.83 11.00 7.81
N SER A 8 -25.69 11.62 8.07
CA SER A 8 -24.38 11.16 7.65
C SER A 8 -24.24 9.68 8.03
N ARG A 9 -24.20 8.80 7.03
CA ARG A 9 -23.68 7.44 7.21
C ARG A 9 -22.16 7.56 7.20
N GLU A 10 -21.58 7.52 8.39
CA GLU A 10 -20.15 7.29 8.60
C GLU A 10 -19.73 6.06 7.79
N THR A 11 -18.83 6.29 6.83
CA THR A 11 -18.27 5.26 5.97
C THR A 11 -17.14 4.60 6.74
N THR A 12 -17.42 3.45 7.36
CA THR A 12 -16.41 2.68 8.10
C THR A 12 -15.50 1.94 7.11
N LEU A 13 -14.39 2.61 6.79
CA LEU A 13 -13.13 2.08 6.23
C LEU A 13 -13.09 1.87 4.72
N ASN A 14 -12.82 2.97 4.02
CA ASN A 14 -12.26 3.00 2.67
C ASN A 14 -10.76 2.63 2.75
N ILE A 15 -10.41 1.39 2.43
CA ILE A 15 -9.02 0.88 2.48
C ILE A 15 -8.45 0.90 1.07
N ASP A 16 -8.08 2.10 0.63
CA ASP A 16 -7.26 2.34 -0.54
C ASP A 16 -5.81 1.91 -0.22
N PRO A 17 -5.12 1.08 -1.02
CA PRO A 17 -3.70 0.79 -0.83
C PRO A 17 -2.88 2.04 -1.16
N HIS A 18 -2.89 3.00 -0.25
CA HIS A 18 -2.15 4.23 -0.38
C HIS A 18 -0.66 3.86 -0.46
N CYS A 19 0.01 4.24 -1.53
CA CYS A 19 1.46 4.23 -1.55
C CYS A 19 1.96 5.50 -0.85
N ASP A 20 3.07 5.43 -0.10
CA ASP A 20 3.70 6.64 0.43
C ASP A 20 4.32 7.47 -0.70
N ASN A 21 4.86 8.65 -0.36
CA ASN A 21 5.48 9.56 -1.33
C ASN A 21 6.65 8.92 -2.11
N ASP A 22 7.14 7.76 -1.67
CA ASP A 22 8.22 7.01 -2.29
C ASP A 22 7.73 5.77 -3.08
N GLY A 23 6.41 5.56 -3.17
CA GLY A 23 5.82 4.48 -3.96
C GLY A 23 5.78 3.13 -3.25
N PHE A 24 5.96 3.09 -1.92
CA PHE A 24 5.86 1.86 -1.15
C PHE A 24 4.43 1.64 -0.65
N LEU A 25 3.94 0.40 -0.74
CA LEU A 25 2.66 -0.03 -0.16
C LEU A 25 2.59 0.34 1.33
N ILE A 26 1.77 1.34 1.68
CA ILE A 26 1.30 1.54 3.05
C ILE A 26 0.27 0.46 3.28
N SER A 27 0.72 -0.70 3.76
CA SER A 27 -0.21 -1.71 4.26
C SER A 27 -1.03 -1.05 5.37
N THR A 28 -2.34 -0.98 5.16
CA THR A 28 -3.33 -0.48 6.13
C THR A 28 -3.42 -1.34 7.40
N LEU A 29 -2.69 -2.45 7.43
CA LEU A 29 -2.49 -3.31 8.59
C LEU A 29 -1.21 -2.95 9.39
N ARG A 30 -0.56 -1.84 9.04
CA ARG A 30 0.56 -1.29 9.80
C ARG A 30 0.06 -0.19 10.73
N ALA A 31 -0.02 -0.52 12.01
CA ALA A 31 -0.08 0.47 13.06
C ALA A 31 1.31 0.58 13.71
N GLY A 32 1.81 1.78 13.94
CA GLY A 32 3.11 1.97 14.59
C GLY A 32 3.47 3.42 14.84
N GLY A 33 4.53 3.63 15.62
CA GLY A 33 5.01 4.94 16.09
C GLY A 33 5.53 5.86 14.98
N PRO A 34 6.28 6.92 15.31
CA PRO A 34 6.66 7.98 14.36
C PRO A 34 7.46 7.50 13.14
N GLU A 35 8.05 6.29 13.20
CA GLU A 35 8.85 5.71 12.12
C GLU A 35 8.39 4.28 11.79
N LEU A 36 8.21 4.00 10.49
CA LEU A 36 7.85 2.70 9.97
C LEU A 36 8.87 2.24 8.91
N THR A 37 9.30 0.99 8.97
CA THR A 37 10.22 0.40 7.98
C THR A 37 9.60 0.36 6.58
N SER A 38 10.28 0.76 5.52
CA SER A 38 9.74 0.59 4.17
C SER A 38 9.61 -0.90 3.80
N LEU A 39 8.60 -1.28 3.02
CA LEU A 39 8.40 -2.65 2.53
C LEU A 39 8.99 -2.84 1.11
N PRO A 40 9.29 -4.07 0.68
CA PRO A 40 9.37 -5.29 1.48
C PRO A 40 10.51 -5.19 2.52
N ALA A 41 10.41 -5.94 3.62
CA ALA A 41 11.35 -5.87 4.73
C ALA A 41 11.67 -7.26 5.27
N PHE A 42 12.91 -7.50 5.69
CA PHE A 42 13.30 -8.71 6.43
C PHE A 42 13.34 -8.41 7.93
N HIS A 43 13.08 -9.44 8.74
CA HIS A 43 13.21 -9.35 10.19
C HIS A 43 14.57 -9.88 10.63
N LYS A 44 15.16 -9.23 11.63
CA LYS A 44 16.29 -9.76 12.40
C LYS A 44 15.93 -9.73 13.88
N PRO A 45 16.38 -10.72 14.66
CA PRO A 45 16.33 -10.62 16.11
C PRO A 45 16.98 -9.32 16.55
N VAL A 46 16.30 -8.55 17.40
CA VAL A 46 16.89 -7.35 17.98
C VAL A 46 18.05 -7.76 18.88
N SER A 47 19.27 -7.29 18.58
CA SER A 47 20.45 -7.65 19.37
C SER A 47 20.33 -7.16 20.81
N ARG A 48 20.94 -7.88 21.76
CA ARG A 48 20.92 -7.50 23.18
C ARG A 48 21.57 -6.13 23.42
N GLU A 49 22.52 -5.75 22.58
CA GLU A 49 23.18 -4.44 22.60
C GLU A 49 22.25 -3.33 22.09
N TYR A 50 21.55 -3.57 20.98
CA TYR A 50 20.56 -2.64 20.45
C TYR A 50 19.45 -2.33 21.46
N ARG A 51 18.94 -3.36 22.16
CA ARG A 51 17.94 -3.21 23.24
C ARG A 51 18.40 -2.26 24.35
N ARG A 52 19.70 -2.26 24.68
CA ARG A 52 20.26 -1.40 25.73
C ARG A 52 20.39 0.06 25.29
N THR A 53 20.59 0.31 24.00
CA THR A 53 20.90 1.65 23.48
C THR A 53 19.67 2.48 23.10
N THR A 54 18.54 1.85 22.77
CA THR A 54 17.33 2.54 22.27
C THR A 54 16.26 2.83 23.34
N HIS A 55 16.65 3.07 24.60
CA HIS A 55 15.68 3.23 25.70
C HIS A 55 14.70 2.04 25.85
N THR A 56 15.16 0.83 25.53
CA THR A 56 14.46 -0.43 25.89
C THR A 56 15.18 -1.04 27.10
N GLU A 57 15.38 -0.22 28.12
CA GLU A 57 15.97 -0.66 29.38
C GLU A 57 14.88 -1.39 30.18
N GLN A 58 14.65 -2.65 29.82
CA GLN A 58 14.63 -3.82 30.72
C GLN A 58 13.87 -4.95 30.04
N LEU A 59 14.25 -6.20 30.34
CA LEU A 59 13.46 -7.37 29.97
C LEU A 59 12.05 -7.37 30.60
N SER A 60 11.78 -6.52 31.62
CA SER A 60 10.45 -6.22 32.13
C SER A 60 9.60 -5.46 31.11
N GLU A 61 10.15 -4.47 30.43
CA GLU A 61 9.42 -3.67 29.41
C GLU A 61 8.99 -4.53 28.20
N GLN A 62 9.79 -5.52 27.80
CA GLN A 62 9.38 -6.45 26.73
C GLN A 62 8.16 -7.28 27.15
N ARG A 63 8.16 -7.81 28.37
CA ARG A 63 7.01 -8.59 28.88
C ARG A 63 5.79 -7.70 29.08
N GLU A 64 5.98 -6.51 29.63
CA GLU A 64 4.93 -5.51 29.81
C GLU A 64 4.32 -5.10 28.46
N LEU A 65 5.15 -4.85 27.44
CA LEU A 65 4.68 -4.53 26.09
C LEU A 65 3.93 -5.71 25.47
N GLU A 66 4.44 -6.94 25.60
CA GLU A 66 3.72 -8.13 25.13
C GLU A 66 2.39 -8.32 25.86
N GLU A 67 2.34 -8.08 27.17
CA GLU A 67 1.12 -8.14 27.98
C GLU A 67 0.13 -7.05 27.61
N GLU A 68 0.60 -5.82 27.36
CA GLU A 68 -0.23 -4.69 26.95
C GLU A 68 -0.80 -4.90 25.54
N VAL A 69 0.02 -5.40 24.61
CA VAL A 69 -0.43 -5.80 23.27
C VAL A 69 -1.50 -6.90 23.38
N ARG A 70 -1.26 -7.94 24.20
CA ARG A 70 -2.26 -8.99 24.45
C ARG A 70 -3.53 -8.44 25.08
N LYS A 71 -3.42 -7.48 26.00
CA LYS A 71 -4.57 -6.83 26.64
C LYS A 71 -5.41 -6.05 25.63
N ILE A 72 -4.80 -5.21 24.81
CA ILE A 72 -5.47 -4.45 23.74
C ILE A 72 -6.19 -5.42 22.78
N LEU A 73 -5.50 -6.47 22.35
CA LEU A 73 -6.07 -7.48 21.47
C LEU A 73 -7.25 -8.22 22.14
N GLY A 74 -7.14 -8.52 23.43
CA GLY A 74 -8.22 -9.12 24.21
C GLY A 74 -9.45 -8.22 24.36
N GLU A 75 -9.25 -6.92 24.61
CA GLU A 75 -10.32 -5.90 24.66
C GLU A 75 -11.06 -5.78 23.30
N LEU A 76 -10.35 -6.02 22.20
CA LEU A 76 -10.91 -6.08 20.84
C LEU A 76 -11.57 -7.44 20.51
N GLY A 77 -11.64 -8.36 21.47
CA GLY A 77 -12.21 -9.70 21.29
C GLY A 77 -11.31 -10.68 20.52
N ILE A 78 -10.04 -10.32 20.31
CA ILE A 78 -9.04 -11.12 19.61
C ILE A 78 -8.32 -11.99 20.66
N ASN A 79 -9.00 -13.05 21.11
CA ASN A 79 -8.56 -13.92 22.20
C ASN A 79 -7.89 -15.24 21.73
N GLN A 80 -7.49 -15.31 20.47
CA GLN A 80 -6.92 -16.52 19.87
C GLN A 80 -5.48 -16.76 20.33
N ARG A 81 -4.88 -17.88 19.93
CA ARG A 81 -3.45 -18.14 20.17
C ARG A 81 -2.61 -17.16 19.38
N ILE A 82 -2.15 -16.09 20.03
CA ILE A 82 -1.37 -15.03 19.43
C ILE A 82 0.07 -15.16 19.93
N ASN A 83 1.00 -15.20 18.98
CA ASN A 83 2.42 -15.03 19.24
C ASN A 83 2.78 -13.56 19.01
N VAL A 84 3.22 -12.92 20.09
CA VAL A 84 3.72 -11.54 20.06
C VAL A 84 5.23 -11.65 20.24
N ASP A 85 5.97 -11.11 19.29
CA ASP A 85 7.44 -11.01 19.38
C ASP A 85 7.87 -9.56 19.17
N ILE A 86 9.11 -9.23 19.48
CA ILE A 86 9.73 -7.94 19.18
C ILE A 86 10.92 -8.19 18.27
N VAL A 87 10.82 -7.73 17.04
CA VAL A 87 11.83 -7.91 16.01
C VAL A 87 12.33 -6.57 15.50
N GLY A 88 13.54 -6.57 14.96
CA GLY A 88 14.09 -5.45 14.21
C GLY A 88 13.76 -5.65 12.74
N ARG A 89 13.18 -4.64 12.08
CA ARG A 89 12.92 -4.68 10.64
C ARG A 89 13.87 -3.76 9.89
N TYR A 90 14.29 -4.24 8.72
CA TYR A 90 15.02 -3.47 7.72
C TYR A 90 14.29 -3.54 6.39
N SER A 91 14.17 -2.42 5.70
CA SER A 91 13.75 -2.39 4.30
C SER A 91 14.73 -3.20 3.46
N MET A 92 14.19 -4.00 2.54
CA MET A 92 14.98 -4.70 1.53
C MET A 92 15.44 -3.78 0.40
N VAL A 93 14.71 -2.68 0.17
CA VAL A 93 14.97 -1.75 -0.95
C VAL A 93 15.95 -0.67 -0.53
N ARG A 94 15.77 -0.09 0.65
CA ARG A 94 16.66 0.92 1.21
C ARG A 94 16.82 0.70 2.71
N PRO A 95 17.69 -0.24 3.13
CA PRO A 95 17.86 -0.57 4.54
C PRO A 95 18.16 0.67 5.40
N GLU A 96 17.45 0.79 6.50
CA GLU A 96 17.67 1.82 7.51
C GLU A 96 19.03 1.61 8.19
N PRO A 97 19.68 2.68 8.69
CA PRO A 97 20.98 2.57 9.37
C PRO A 97 20.91 1.75 10.66
N ALA A 98 19.70 1.61 11.23
CA ALA A 98 19.40 0.84 12.42
C ALA A 98 18.09 0.06 12.24
N PRO A 99 17.92 -1.11 12.89
CA PRO A 99 16.70 -1.90 12.79
C PRO A 99 15.53 -1.17 13.44
N ILE A 100 14.45 -0.91 12.71
CA ILE A 100 13.26 -0.32 13.33
C ILE A 100 12.58 -1.37 14.21
N PRO A 101 12.37 -1.12 15.51
CA PRO A 101 11.65 -2.02 16.39
C PRO A 101 10.22 -2.23 15.88
N THR A 102 9.78 -3.48 15.80
CA THR A 102 8.43 -3.83 15.36
C THR A 102 7.92 -4.96 16.22
N VAL A 103 6.63 -4.90 16.59
CA VAL A 103 5.93 -5.98 17.27
C VAL A 103 5.12 -6.78 16.25
N PRO A 104 5.64 -7.87 15.67
CA PRO A 104 4.81 -8.77 14.89
C PRO A 104 3.81 -9.48 15.80
N VAL A 105 2.55 -9.38 15.42
CA VAL A 105 1.44 -10.14 16.00
C VAL A 105 1.12 -11.27 15.03
N VAL A 106 1.51 -12.49 15.38
CA VAL A 106 1.30 -13.69 14.55
C VAL A 106 0.24 -14.57 15.18
N PHE A 107 -0.76 -14.96 14.40
CA PHE A 107 -1.84 -15.82 14.88
C PHE A 107 -1.45 -17.28 14.62
N ALA A 108 -1.50 -18.10 15.67
CA ALA A 108 -1.06 -19.51 15.62
C ALA A 108 -2.09 -20.42 14.95
N ASP A 109 -3.36 -20.03 15.01
CA ASP A 109 -4.39 -20.56 14.13
C ASP A 109 -4.58 -19.57 12.99
N PRO A 110 -4.89 -20.00 11.75
CA PRO A 110 -5.40 -19.07 10.76
C PRO A 110 -6.58 -18.37 11.43
N LEU A 111 -6.46 -17.06 11.61
CA LEU A 111 -7.58 -16.23 12.00
C LEU A 111 -8.77 -16.61 11.11
N PRO A 112 -10.01 -16.54 11.61
CA PRO A 112 -11.13 -16.26 10.72
C PRO A 112 -10.71 -15.01 9.95
N ILE A 113 -10.26 -15.21 8.71
CA ILE A 113 -9.61 -14.20 7.89
C ILE A 113 -10.58 -13.04 7.65
N ASP A 114 -11.89 -13.34 7.73
CA ASP A 114 -13.04 -12.44 7.77
C ASP A 114 -12.99 -11.35 8.87
N LYS A 115 -12.16 -11.49 9.91
CA LYS A 115 -12.04 -10.50 10.99
C LYS A 115 -10.78 -9.64 10.98
N LEU A 116 -9.77 -9.97 10.15
CA LEU A 116 -8.50 -9.20 10.15
C LEU A 116 -7.95 -8.88 8.76
N ILE A 117 -8.39 -9.58 7.72
CA ILE A 117 -8.06 -9.25 6.33
C ILE A 117 -9.37 -8.83 5.70
N HIS A 118 -9.49 -7.56 5.32
CA HIS A 118 -10.59 -7.16 4.46
C HIS A 118 -10.53 -8.06 3.21
N GLU A 119 -11.59 -8.81 2.90
CA GLU A 119 -11.58 -9.82 1.82
C GLU A 119 -11.05 -9.29 0.49
N THR A 120 -11.13 -7.98 0.28
CA THR A 120 -10.52 -7.27 -0.87
C THR A 120 -9.01 -7.44 -1.00
N LEU A 121 -8.27 -7.63 0.10
CA LEU A 121 -6.82 -7.85 0.08
C LEU A 121 -6.45 -9.28 -0.35
N LEU A 122 -7.38 -10.23 -0.29
CA LEU A 122 -7.22 -11.57 -0.86
C LEU A 122 -7.59 -11.62 -2.34
N ARG A 123 -8.35 -10.63 -2.82
CA ARG A 123 -8.74 -10.56 -4.23
C ARG A 123 -7.58 -10.01 -5.03
N ARG A 124 -7.12 -10.80 -6.00
CA ARG A 124 -6.18 -10.28 -6.99
C ARG A 124 -6.88 -9.17 -7.76
N PRO A 125 -6.26 -8.00 -7.92
CA PRO A 125 -6.84 -6.95 -8.73
C PRO A 125 -7.05 -7.47 -10.17
N HIS A 126 -8.21 -7.13 -10.71
CA HIS A 126 -8.58 -7.40 -12.08
C HIS A 126 -8.12 -6.25 -12.98
N CYS A 127 -7.75 -6.60 -14.20
CA CYS A 127 -7.37 -5.66 -15.24
C CYS A 127 -8.34 -5.81 -16.41
N HIS A 128 -9.20 -4.82 -16.63
CA HIS A 128 -10.24 -4.86 -17.66
C HIS A 128 -10.02 -3.75 -18.70
N PRO A 129 -10.31 -4.02 -19.98
CA PRO A 129 -10.15 -3.02 -21.03
C PRO A 129 -11.08 -1.81 -20.77
N ILE A 130 -10.57 -0.63 -21.10
CA ILE A 130 -11.30 0.63 -21.05
C ILE A 130 -12.38 0.64 -22.15
N SER A 131 -13.57 1.15 -21.82
CA SER A 131 -14.66 1.31 -22.77
C SER A 131 -14.36 2.44 -23.76
N LYS A 132 -14.87 2.35 -24.98
CA LYS A 132 -14.78 3.46 -25.96
C LYS A 132 -15.53 4.71 -25.51
N SER A 133 -16.46 4.56 -24.58
CA SER A 133 -17.20 5.68 -23.98
C SER A 133 -16.44 6.37 -22.86
N ASP A 134 -15.36 5.77 -22.35
CA ASP A 134 -14.59 6.37 -21.26
C ASP A 134 -13.84 7.62 -21.75
N PRO A 135 -13.79 8.70 -20.94
CA PRO A 135 -13.32 10.02 -21.36
C PRO A 135 -11.86 10.04 -21.81
N ILE A 136 -11.03 9.13 -21.28
CA ILE A 136 -9.62 9.00 -21.69
C ILE A 136 -9.45 8.36 -23.07
N CYS A 137 -10.37 7.49 -23.51
CA CYS A 137 -10.22 6.72 -24.74
C CYS A 137 -10.01 7.60 -26.00
N PRO A 138 -10.81 8.65 -26.27
CA PRO A 138 -10.63 9.46 -27.48
C PRO A 138 -9.34 10.32 -27.47
N ILE A 139 -8.77 10.59 -26.30
CA ILE A 139 -7.60 11.47 -26.14
C ILE A 139 -6.32 10.74 -25.71
N TRP A 140 -6.39 9.42 -25.54
CA TRP A 140 -5.29 8.60 -25.05
C TRP A 140 -4.01 8.76 -25.86
N GLY A 141 -4.10 8.78 -27.20
CA GLY A 141 -2.93 8.94 -28.05
C GLY A 141 -2.16 10.24 -27.79
N ARG A 142 -2.88 11.32 -27.46
CA ARG A 142 -2.28 12.61 -27.08
C ARG A 142 -1.64 12.53 -25.70
N ILE A 143 -2.35 12.01 -24.71
CA ILE A 143 -1.86 11.87 -23.32
C ILE A 143 -0.61 10.99 -23.28
N CYS A 144 -0.66 9.82 -23.92
CA CYS A 144 0.47 8.90 -24.00
C CYS A 144 1.67 9.57 -24.69
N GLY A 145 1.44 10.31 -25.79
CA GLY A 145 2.50 11.08 -26.44
C GLY A 145 3.15 12.12 -25.53
N GLN A 146 2.37 12.84 -24.72
CA GLN A 146 2.88 13.81 -23.74
C GLN A 146 3.68 13.12 -22.64
N ILE A 147 3.15 12.04 -22.06
CA ILE A 147 3.85 11.26 -21.03
C ILE A 147 5.21 10.77 -21.55
N LEU A 148 5.25 10.18 -22.75
CA LEU A 148 6.48 9.66 -23.34
C LEU A 148 7.49 10.74 -23.72
N THR A 149 7.04 11.98 -23.92
CA THR A 149 7.90 13.12 -24.25
C THR A 149 8.46 13.80 -23.00
N ASP A 150 7.63 13.94 -21.96
CA ASP A 150 7.91 14.80 -20.81
C ASP A 150 8.52 14.03 -19.62
N CYS A 151 8.33 12.71 -19.56
CA CYS A 151 8.84 11.86 -18.48
C CYS A 151 10.16 11.16 -18.83
N ASN A 152 10.94 10.78 -17.81
CA ASN A 152 12.15 9.98 -18.02
C ASN A 152 11.82 8.49 -18.18
N ILE A 153 11.53 8.07 -19.40
CA ILE A 153 11.05 6.72 -19.71
C ILE A 153 12.14 5.64 -19.80
N GLN A 154 13.41 5.94 -19.47
CA GLN A 154 14.51 4.98 -19.62
C GLN A 154 14.34 3.69 -18.83
N GLN A 155 13.56 3.73 -17.76
CA GLN A 155 13.29 2.58 -16.89
C GLN A 155 11.93 1.94 -17.13
N TRP A 156 11.21 2.35 -18.17
CA TRP A 156 9.84 1.91 -18.44
C TRP A 156 9.85 0.87 -19.57
N SER A 157 9.07 -0.20 -19.42
CA SER A 157 8.79 -1.19 -20.46
C SER A 157 7.51 -0.90 -21.23
N GLY A 158 6.60 -0.07 -20.68
CA GLY A 158 5.36 0.27 -21.35
C GLY A 158 4.51 1.31 -20.62
N VAL A 159 3.54 1.86 -21.35
CA VAL A 159 2.50 2.75 -20.83
C VAL A 159 1.16 2.26 -21.37
N SER A 160 0.21 2.02 -20.48
CA SER A 160 -1.11 1.51 -20.83
C SER A 160 -2.19 2.14 -19.95
N TYR A 161 -3.45 1.85 -20.25
CA TYR A 161 -4.59 2.38 -19.52
C TYR A 161 -5.68 1.31 -19.46
N TRP A 162 -6.18 1.06 -18.24
CA TRP A 162 -7.06 -0.05 -17.92
C TRP A 162 -8.05 0.34 -16.82
N ARG A 163 -9.14 -0.40 -16.67
CA ARG A 163 -9.94 -0.41 -15.44
C ARG A 163 -9.26 -1.38 -14.48
N TYR A 164 -8.67 -0.88 -13.40
CA TYR A 164 -7.83 -1.69 -12.49
C TYR A 164 -8.33 -1.61 -11.05
N GLY A 165 -8.66 -2.75 -10.44
CA GLY A 165 -9.15 -2.78 -9.07
C GLY A 165 -9.67 -4.16 -8.66
N THR A 166 -10.31 -4.28 -7.50
CA THR A 166 -10.75 -5.58 -6.94
C THR A 166 -12.23 -5.87 -7.11
N ASP A 167 -12.99 -4.98 -7.77
CA ASP A 167 -14.42 -5.19 -8.03
C ASP A 167 -14.60 -6.18 -9.20
N ASP A 168 -15.51 -7.14 -9.00
CA ASP A 168 -15.85 -8.15 -10.00
C ASP A 168 -16.59 -7.53 -11.21
N VAL A 169 -17.21 -6.36 -11.02
CA VAL A 169 -17.85 -5.55 -12.06
C VAL A 169 -16.81 -4.58 -12.64
N PRO A 170 -16.41 -4.71 -13.92
CA PRO A 170 -15.34 -3.90 -14.52
C PRO A 170 -15.54 -2.39 -14.38
N ASP A 171 -16.75 -1.90 -14.60
CA ASP A 171 -17.08 -0.47 -14.62
C ASP A 171 -17.00 0.20 -13.24
N ASN A 172 -17.03 -0.60 -12.17
CA ASN A 172 -16.86 -0.11 -10.79
C ASN A 172 -15.39 0.12 -10.44
N ASN A 173 -14.46 -0.48 -11.18
CA ASN A 173 -13.04 -0.25 -10.96
C ASN A 173 -12.64 1.11 -11.54
N PRO A 174 -11.70 1.83 -10.90
CA PRO A 174 -11.23 3.11 -11.42
C PRO A 174 -10.53 2.93 -12.76
N MET A 175 -10.59 3.97 -13.58
CA MET A 175 -9.69 4.06 -14.73
C MET A 175 -8.29 4.34 -14.21
N THR A 176 -7.29 3.63 -14.72
CA THR A 176 -5.93 3.70 -14.24
C THR A 176 -4.95 3.75 -15.40
N VAL A 177 -4.06 4.73 -15.39
CA VAL A 177 -2.87 4.76 -16.23
C VAL A 177 -1.79 3.92 -15.56
N ILE A 178 -1.31 2.90 -16.27
CA ILE A 178 -0.33 1.94 -15.75
C ILE A 178 0.99 2.12 -16.50
N MET A 179 2.05 2.45 -15.75
CA MET A 179 3.42 2.50 -16.25
C MET A 179 4.10 1.19 -15.86
N SER A 180 4.41 0.38 -16.87
CA SER A 180 5.20 -0.84 -16.70
C SER A 180 6.66 -0.45 -16.60
N LEU A 181 7.34 -0.89 -15.54
CA LEU A 181 8.74 -0.60 -15.26
C LEU A 181 9.60 -1.83 -15.55
N LEU A 182 10.81 -1.63 -16.06
CA LEU A 182 11.80 -2.70 -16.17
C LEU A 182 12.05 -3.33 -14.79
N GLU A 183 12.31 -4.64 -14.75
CA GLU A 183 12.65 -5.34 -13.51
C GLU A 183 13.84 -4.68 -12.78
N SER A 184 14.79 -4.17 -13.56
CA SER A 184 15.98 -3.46 -13.09
C SER A 184 15.74 -1.99 -12.74
N ALA A 185 14.51 -1.49 -12.79
CA ALA A 185 14.20 -0.10 -12.49
C ALA A 185 14.57 0.23 -11.02
N GLN A 186 15.24 1.36 -10.83
CA GLN A 186 15.76 1.83 -9.54
C GLN A 186 15.50 3.32 -9.41
N GLY A 187 15.00 3.75 -8.27
CA GLY A 187 14.74 5.15 -7.98
C GLY A 187 13.28 5.42 -7.60
N SER A 188 13.00 6.69 -7.34
CA SER A 188 11.66 7.19 -7.05
C SER A 188 11.02 7.75 -8.32
N PHE A 189 9.74 7.44 -8.52
CA PHE A 189 8.92 7.91 -9.63
C PHE A 189 7.96 9.03 -9.20
N ALA A 190 8.17 9.64 -8.03
CA ALA A 190 7.28 10.68 -7.50
C ALA A 190 7.18 11.90 -8.42
N LYS A 191 8.29 12.28 -9.07
CA LYS A 191 8.29 13.37 -10.05
C LYS A 191 7.49 13.01 -11.29
N ASP A 192 7.67 11.79 -11.81
CA ASP A 192 6.92 11.31 -12.96
C ASP A 192 5.42 11.21 -12.62
N LEU A 193 5.08 10.71 -11.43
CA LEU A 193 3.70 10.68 -10.92
C LEU A 193 3.08 12.08 -10.91
N GLN A 194 3.77 13.08 -10.35
CA GLN A 194 3.28 14.47 -10.30
C GLN A 194 3.09 15.05 -11.71
N TRP A 195 4.03 14.77 -12.62
CA TRP A 195 3.92 15.22 -14.01
C TRP A 195 2.73 14.58 -14.73
N ILE A 196 2.55 13.27 -14.59
CA ILE A 196 1.42 12.55 -15.19
C ILE A 196 0.10 13.07 -14.61
N ARG A 197 0.01 13.33 -13.30
CA ARG A 197 -1.17 14.00 -12.70
C ARG A 197 -1.44 15.34 -13.35
N GLY A 198 -0.44 16.19 -13.50
CA GLY A 198 -0.60 17.48 -14.18
C GLY A 198 -1.07 17.35 -15.63
N ILE A 199 -0.63 16.32 -16.35
CA ILE A 199 -1.13 16.02 -17.71
C ILE A 199 -2.61 15.62 -17.65
N LEU A 200 -3.01 14.75 -16.73
CA LEU A 200 -4.40 14.29 -16.61
C LEU A 200 -5.34 15.43 -16.17
N GLU A 201 -4.93 16.23 -15.18
CA GLU A 201 -5.66 17.42 -14.71
C GLU A 201 -5.86 18.44 -15.84
N ALA A 202 -4.82 18.72 -16.63
CA ALA A 202 -4.93 19.62 -17.78
C ALA A 202 -5.88 19.13 -18.89
N ASN A 203 -6.29 17.86 -18.83
CA ASN A 203 -7.26 17.24 -19.74
C ASN A 203 -8.60 16.92 -19.07
N GLU A 204 -8.87 17.46 -17.86
CA GLU A 204 -10.11 17.21 -17.09
C GLU A 204 -10.31 15.73 -16.69
N LEU A 205 -9.23 15.01 -16.43
CA LEU A 205 -9.22 13.58 -16.05
C LEU A 205 -8.72 13.37 -14.62
N GLU A 206 -9.22 14.13 -13.66
CA GLU A 206 -8.76 14.12 -12.26
C GLU A 206 -9.09 12.80 -11.53
N ASP A 207 -10.14 12.10 -11.96
CA ASP A 207 -10.62 10.85 -11.37
C ASP A 207 -9.88 9.60 -11.89
N ILE A 208 -8.77 9.76 -12.61
CA ILE A 208 -7.98 8.66 -13.17
C ILE A 208 -6.77 8.37 -12.29
N ASP A 209 -6.69 7.13 -11.84
CA ASP A 209 -5.58 6.65 -11.02
C ASP A 209 -4.30 6.44 -11.83
N ILE A 210 -3.17 6.44 -11.14
CA ILE A 210 -1.85 6.25 -11.74
C ILE A 210 -1.11 5.18 -10.96
N LEU A 211 -0.68 4.12 -11.65
CA LEU A 211 0.00 2.97 -11.08
C LEU A 211 1.35 2.70 -11.75
N PHE A 212 2.42 2.67 -10.97
CA PHE A 212 3.71 2.15 -11.42
C PHE A 212 3.81 0.68 -11.04
N MET A 213 3.96 -0.20 -12.03
CA MET A 213 4.03 -1.64 -11.84
C MET A 213 5.33 -2.15 -12.43
N ARG A 214 6.14 -2.88 -11.66
CA ARG A 214 7.28 -3.60 -12.23
C ARG A 214 6.76 -4.71 -13.10
N ASP A 215 7.37 -4.86 -14.27
CA ASP A 215 7.08 -5.92 -15.22
C ASP A 215 7.41 -7.27 -14.56
N GLU A 216 6.44 -7.82 -13.84
CA GLU A 216 6.41 -9.23 -13.53
C GLU A 216 6.12 -9.92 -14.85
N THR A 217 7.15 -10.15 -15.67
CA THR A 217 7.00 -11.02 -16.82
C THR A 217 6.54 -12.38 -16.31
N VAL A 218 5.22 -12.60 -16.30
CA VAL A 218 4.65 -13.93 -16.35
C VAL A 218 5.11 -14.44 -17.70
N ARG A 219 6.15 -15.27 -17.68
CA ARG A 219 6.47 -16.13 -18.82
C ARG A 219 5.19 -16.90 -19.13
N LEU A 220 4.51 -16.49 -20.20
CA LEU A 220 3.43 -17.26 -20.80
C LEU A 220 3.97 -18.63 -21.24
#